data_AF-A0ABD3GK05-F1
#
_entry.id   AF-A0ABD3GK05-F1
#
_cell.length_a   1.000
_cell.length_b   1.000
_cell.length_c   1.000
_cell.angle_alpha   90.00
_cell.angle_beta   90.00
_cell.angle_gamma   90.00
#
_symmetry.space_group_name_H-M   'P 1'
#
loop_
_entity.id
_entity.type
_entity.pdbx_description
1 polymer ?
#
loop_
_entity_poly.entity_id
_entity_poly.type
_entity_poly.pdbx_seq_one_letter_code
_entity_poly.pdbx_strand_id
1 'polypeptide(L)'
;MEGRGSRPYRTTKYDENSRKQQQTEEVVEPEDTIKSHSNVSTVEQEPFMGMKVRRRSSMYRLYKGDYIDAASNEPILKLLTKQGDRQVLFAENIVKVTRKGRIARCTLLITDVALYILDAESFSTKRRVSLFSIGKVCLSECSDNFFAIVIPQEYDTLLASARKSEIVTVLTDARKKIGNPEPLEVSFSNHFEYYIDSEHIREVITEQIEGGVKTRFVDR
;
A
#
# COMPACT_ATOMS: atom_id res chain seq x y z
N MET A 1 29.41 -1.28 19.97
CA MET A 1 28.36 -0.32 20.41
C MET A 1 28.17 0.65 19.26
N GLU A 2 27.26 0.36 18.34
CA GLU A 2 26.98 1.23 17.19
C GLU A 2 25.64 1.93 17.42
N GLY A 3 25.65 3.25 17.24
CA GLY A 3 24.57 4.16 17.60
C GLY A 3 23.31 3.90 16.78
N ARG A 4 22.19 3.69 17.47
CA ARG A 4 20.85 3.64 16.89
C ARG A 4 20.43 5.08 16.55
N GLY A 5 20.47 5.43 15.27
CA GLY A 5 19.97 6.72 14.80
C GLY A 5 18.45 6.77 14.87
N SER A 6 17.91 7.50 15.84
CA SER A 6 16.52 7.98 15.76
C SER A 6 16.37 8.82 14.50
N ARG A 7 15.36 8.53 13.67
CA ARG A 7 15.04 9.35 12.49
C ARG A 7 14.26 10.59 12.96
N PRO A 8 14.81 11.81 12.88
CA PRO A 8 14.06 13.00 13.27
C PRO A 8 13.05 13.36 12.16
N TYR A 9 11.76 13.21 12.43
CA TYR A 9 10.71 13.69 11.53
C TYR A 9 10.59 15.21 11.65
N ARG A 10 10.66 15.93 10.52
CA ARG A 10 10.43 17.37 10.44
C ARG A 10 8.97 17.62 10.08
N THR A 11 8.16 18.08 11.03
CA THR A 11 6.79 18.54 10.80
C THR A 11 6.82 19.91 10.11
N THR A 12 6.55 19.96 8.81
CA THR A 12 6.32 21.23 8.11
C THR A 12 4.82 21.45 7.89
N LYS A 13 4.31 22.54 8.46
CA LYS A 13 3.01 23.13 8.14
C LYS A 13 3.09 23.67 6.70
N TYR A 14 2.12 23.32 5.86
CA TYR A 14 2.05 23.77 4.48
C TYR A 14 1.48 25.19 4.42
N ASP A 15 2.23 26.07 3.75
CA ASP A 15 1.91 27.46 3.48
C ASP A 15 1.39 27.58 2.03
N GLU A 16 0.29 28.30 1.86
CA GLU A 16 -0.33 28.60 0.56
C GLU A 16 0.37 29.82 -0.06
N ASN A 17 0.91 29.71 -1.29
CA ASN A 17 0.63 30.63 -2.41
C ASN A 17 1.54 30.48 -3.65
N SER A 18 0.92 30.80 -4.79
CA SER A 18 1.49 31.40 -6.02
C SER A 18 1.92 30.52 -7.22
N ARG A 19 0.90 30.19 -8.04
CA ARG A 19 0.61 30.68 -9.43
C ARG A 19 1.63 30.58 -10.60
N LYS A 20 1.08 30.00 -11.69
CA LYS A 20 1.15 30.33 -13.16
C LYS A 20 2.49 30.08 -13.88
N GLN A 21 2.59 29.71 -15.17
CA GLN A 21 1.74 29.34 -16.32
C GLN A 21 2.72 28.86 -17.43
N GLN A 22 2.35 27.91 -18.30
CA GLN A 22 2.34 28.05 -19.78
C GLN A 22 2.14 26.70 -20.51
N GLN A 23 1.33 26.77 -21.56
CA GLN A 23 0.87 25.72 -22.48
C GLN A 23 1.83 25.50 -23.66
N THR A 24 1.73 24.34 -24.30
CA THR A 24 1.65 24.21 -25.77
C THR A 24 0.99 22.87 -26.13
N GLU A 25 0.23 22.87 -27.22
CA GLU A 25 -0.73 21.86 -27.69
C GLU A 25 -0.07 20.78 -28.57
N GLU A 26 -0.62 19.56 -28.57
CA GLU A 26 -0.65 18.71 -29.77
C GLU A 26 -1.77 17.65 -29.68
N VAL A 27 -2.39 17.37 -30.83
CA VAL A 27 -3.65 16.64 -31.06
C VAL A 27 -3.38 15.26 -31.66
N VAL A 28 -3.97 14.17 -31.14
CA VAL A 28 -4.34 12.96 -31.93
C VAL A 28 -5.52 12.22 -31.28
N GLU A 29 -6.53 11.91 -32.11
CA GLU A 29 -7.83 11.23 -31.86
C GLU A 29 -7.74 9.67 -31.74
N PRO A 30 -8.82 8.97 -31.31
CA PRO A 30 -8.80 7.70 -30.58
C PRO A 30 -9.18 6.47 -31.42
N GLU A 31 -9.02 5.24 -30.88
CA GLU A 31 -9.99 4.15 -31.06
C GLU A 31 -9.72 2.91 -30.16
N ASP A 32 -10.76 2.09 -30.05
CA ASP A 32 -11.19 1.30 -28.90
C ASP A 32 -10.62 -0.12 -28.72
N THR A 33 -10.88 -0.64 -27.51
CA THR A 33 -11.32 -2.03 -27.17
C THR A 33 -10.34 -2.82 -26.30
N ILE A 34 -10.57 -2.79 -24.97
CA ILE A 34 -9.86 -3.63 -24.00
C ILE A 34 -10.41 -5.07 -24.08
N LYS A 35 -9.68 -5.95 -24.76
CA LYS A 35 -9.91 -7.41 -24.73
C LYS A 35 -9.31 -8.00 -23.45
N SER A 36 -10.14 -8.65 -22.65
CA SER A 36 -9.71 -9.48 -21.52
C SER A 36 -9.13 -10.79 -22.04
N HIS A 37 -7.81 -10.93 -22.02
CA HIS A 37 -7.14 -12.19 -22.33
C HIS A 37 -7.01 -13.05 -21.08
N SER A 38 -7.77 -14.15 -21.00
CA SER A 38 -7.60 -15.20 -19.98
C SER A 38 -7.01 -16.46 -20.60
N ASN A 39 -5.72 -16.72 -20.33
CA ASN A 39 -5.11 -18.03 -20.57
C ASN A 39 -4.68 -18.61 -19.22
N VAL A 40 -5.42 -19.61 -18.74
CA VAL A 40 -5.09 -20.37 -17.53
C VAL A 40 -4.16 -21.52 -17.92
N SER A 41 -2.98 -21.60 -17.31
CA SER A 41 -2.09 -22.75 -17.38
C SER A 41 -1.91 -23.36 -15.98
N THR A 42 -2.05 -24.68 -15.89
CA THR A 42 -2.00 -25.51 -14.67
C THR A 42 -0.56 -25.89 -14.28
N VAL A 43 0.32 -24.92 -14.14
CA VAL A 43 1.70 -25.16 -13.68
C VAL A 43 1.79 -24.84 -12.18
N GLU A 44 2.52 -25.64 -11.41
CA GLU A 44 2.98 -25.24 -10.08
C GLU A 44 3.84 -23.98 -10.25
N GLN A 45 3.18 -22.82 -10.10
CA GLN A 45 3.79 -21.52 -10.35
C GLN A 45 4.65 -21.08 -9.17
N GLU A 46 5.79 -20.47 -9.50
CA GLU A 46 6.80 -19.99 -8.56
C GLU A 46 6.22 -19.07 -7.45
N PRO A 47 6.87 -19.03 -6.27
CA PRO A 47 6.46 -18.17 -5.15
C PRO A 47 6.27 -16.70 -5.53
N PHE A 48 5.51 -15.97 -4.68
CA PHE A 48 5.47 -14.52 -4.54
C PHE A 48 6.80 -13.83 -4.81
N MET A 49 7.07 -13.35 -6.04
CA MET A 49 8.37 -12.74 -6.38
C MET A 49 9.55 -13.66 -6.02
N GLY A 50 9.40 -14.96 -6.20
CA GLY A 50 10.43 -15.96 -5.91
C GLY A 50 10.69 -16.25 -4.43
N MET A 51 10.08 -15.50 -3.49
CA MET A 51 10.36 -15.64 -2.06
C MET A 51 9.14 -15.96 -1.20
N LYS A 52 7.98 -15.36 -1.47
CA LYS A 52 6.82 -15.46 -0.57
C LYS A 52 5.90 -16.64 -0.87
N VAL A 53 5.62 -17.46 0.13
CA VAL A 53 4.62 -18.53 0.05
C VAL A 53 3.23 -17.92 -0.07
N ARG A 54 2.56 -18.14 -1.22
CA ARG A 54 1.17 -17.74 -1.43
C ARG A 54 0.22 -18.75 -0.78
N ARG A 55 -0.88 -18.29 -0.19
CA ARG A 55 -1.98 -19.20 0.18
C ARG A 55 -2.61 -19.76 -1.08
N ARG A 56 -3.04 -21.02 -1.07
CA ARG A 56 -3.70 -21.68 -2.22
C ARG A 56 -4.90 -20.88 -2.77
N SER A 57 -5.70 -20.27 -1.90
CA SER A 57 -6.84 -19.43 -2.28
C SER A 57 -6.46 -18.10 -2.93
N SER A 58 -5.24 -17.60 -2.70
CA SER A 58 -4.72 -16.39 -3.34
C SER A 58 -4.00 -16.67 -4.67
N MET A 59 -3.71 -17.93 -5.00
CA MET A 59 -2.93 -18.28 -6.19
C MET A 59 -3.71 -18.07 -7.49
N TYR A 60 -5.02 -18.36 -7.49
CA TYR A 60 -5.86 -18.29 -8.70
C TYR A 60 -6.75 -17.05 -8.76
N ARG A 61 -6.55 -16.09 -7.85
CA ARG A 61 -7.41 -14.91 -7.77
C ARG A 61 -6.98 -13.88 -8.80
N LEU A 62 -7.89 -13.54 -9.71
CA LEU A 62 -7.72 -12.39 -10.61
C LEU A 62 -7.76 -11.09 -9.78
N TYR A 63 -6.82 -10.20 -10.06
CA TYR A 63 -6.77 -8.87 -9.43
C TYR A 63 -7.91 -8.02 -9.96
N LYS A 64 -8.80 -7.58 -9.06
CA LYS A 64 -9.95 -6.72 -9.39
C LYS A 64 -9.59 -5.24 -9.27
N GLY A 65 -8.65 -4.89 -8.39
CA GLY A 65 -8.39 -3.52 -7.98
C GLY A 65 -9.45 -3.00 -7.01
N ASP A 66 -10.66 -2.70 -7.52
CA ASP A 66 -11.73 -2.09 -6.73
C ASP A 66 -12.70 -3.12 -6.15
N TYR A 67 -12.58 -3.40 -4.85
CA TYR A 67 -13.40 -4.39 -4.13
C TYR A 67 -14.57 -3.79 -3.35
N ILE A 68 -14.68 -2.46 -3.28
CA ILE A 68 -15.75 -1.77 -2.54
C ILE A 68 -16.60 -0.87 -3.44
N ASP A 69 -16.36 -0.91 -4.76
CA ASP A 69 -17.00 -0.02 -5.73
C ASP A 69 -16.73 1.46 -5.40
N ALA A 70 -15.48 1.74 -5.06
CA ALA A 70 -15.00 3.09 -4.71
C ALA A 70 -15.18 4.08 -5.86
N ALA A 71 -15.03 3.62 -7.10
CA ALA A 71 -15.23 4.44 -8.29
C ALA A 71 -16.68 4.95 -8.45
N SER A 72 -17.65 4.30 -7.82
CA SER A 72 -19.07 4.70 -7.83
C SER A 72 -19.52 5.35 -6.51
N ASN A 73 -18.62 5.47 -5.53
CA ASN A 73 -18.93 5.96 -4.20
C ASN A 73 -18.80 7.49 -4.11
N GLU A 74 -19.91 8.19 -3.89
CA GLU A 74 -19.96 9.67 -3.87
C GLU A 74 -18.95 10.33 -2.90
N PRO A 75 -18.85 9.93 -1.62
CA PRO A 75 -17.83 10.46 -0.71
C PRO A 75 -16.40 10.33 -1.24
N ILE A 76 -16.06 9.17 -1.83
CA ILE A 76 -14.74 8.92 -2.41
C ILE A 76 -14.53 9.76 -3.67
N LEU A 77 -15.51 9.83 -4.57
CA LEU A 77 -15.42 10.66 -5.78
C LEU A 77 -15.19 12.15 -5.45
N LYS A 78 -15.88 12.69 -4.44
CA LYS A 78 -15.68 14.05 -3.95
C LYS A 78 -14.26 14.24 -3.39
N LEU A 79 -13.74 13.25 -2.65
CA LEU A 79 -12.36 13.25 -2.16
C LEU A 79 -11.36 13.25 -3.31
N LEU A 80 -11.49 12.35 -4.29
CA LEU A 80 -10.58 12.24 -5.43
C LEU A 80 -10.55 13.52 -6.25
N THR A 81 -11.73 14.07 -6.56
CA THR A 81 -11.87 15.35 -7.28
C THR A 81 -11.17 16.48 -6.52
N LYS A 82 -11.33 16.55 -5.19
CA LYS A 82 -10.67 17.56 -4.36
C LYS A 82 -9.14 17.43 -4.36
N GLN A 83 -8.61 16.22 -4.46
CA GLN A 83 -7.16 15.96 -4.45
C GLN A 83 -6.53 15.98 -5.84
N GLY A 84 -7.34 15.96 -6.91
CA GLY A 84 -6.85 15.89 -8.29
C GLY A 84 -6.40 14.48 -8.71
N ASP A 85 -6.78 13.46 -7.93
CA ASP A 85 -6.50 12.05 -8.22
C ASP A 85 -7.50 11.56 -9.28
N ARG A 86 -7.02 10.86 -10.32
CA ARG A 86 -7.82 10.56 -11.52
C ARG A 86 -8.29 9.12 -11.59
N GLN A 87 -7.60 8.21 -10.91
CA GLN A 87 -7.86 6.78 -11.04
C GLN A 87 -7.85 6.09 -9.69
N VAL A 88 -8.85 5.23 -9.46
CA VAL A 88 -8.80 4.22 -8.40
C VAL A 88 -8.04 3.01 -8.94
N LEU A 89 -6.90 2.69 -8.34
CA LEU A 89 -6.11 1.50 -8.69
C LEU A 89 -6.42 0.32 -7.79
N PHE A 90 -6.73 0.59 -6.53
CA PHE A 90 -7.12 -0.43 -5.56
C PHE A 90 -8.01 0.16 -4.48
N ALA A 91 -9.05 -0.56 -4.06
CA ALA A 91 -9.85 -0.19 -2.91
C ALA A 91 -10.38 -1.42 -2.16
N GLU A 92 -10.13 -1.50 -0.85
CA GLU A 92 -10.58 -2.61 0.01
C GLU A 92 -10.79 -2.15 1.46
N ASN A 93 -11.81 -2.70 2.11
CA ASN A 93 -11.90 -2.69 3.58
C ASN A 93 -10.87 -3.66 4.17
N ILE A 94 -9.91 -3.14 4.92
CA ILE A 94 -8.79 -3.87 5.50
C ILE A 94 -8.68 -3.64 7.01
N VAL A 95 -7.65 -4.23 7.60
CA VAL A 95 -7.29 -4.02 9.00
C VAL A 95 -6.00 -3.20 9.10
N LYS A 96 -5.99 -2.22 9.99
CA LYS A 96 -4.81 -1.48 10.45
C LYS A 96 -4.46 -1.88 11.88
N VAL A 97 -3.18 -2.08 12.15
CA VAL A 97 -2.67 -2.19 13.52
C VAL A 97 -2.38 -0.79 14.05
N THR A 98 -3.10 -0.39 15.09
CA THR A 98 -2.97 0.94 15.69
C THR A 98 -1.69 1.07 16.51
N ARG A 99 -1.34 2.30 16.91
CA ARG A 99 -0.22 2.60 17.81
C ARG A 99 -0.26 1.75 19.09
N LYS A 100 -1.46 1.56 19.66
CA LYS A 100 -1.68 0.74 20.87
C LYS A 100 -1.72 -0.79 20.60
N GLY A 101 -1.37 -1.24 19.40
CA GLY A 101 -1.41 -2.66 19.01
C GLY A 101 -2.81 -3.22 18.78
N ARG A 102 -3.85 -2.38 18.84
CA ARG A 102 -5.24 -2.80 18.57
C ARG A 102 -5.50 -2.91 17.08
N ILE A 103 -6.34 -3.86 16.71
CA ILE A 103 -6.87 -4.03 15.37
C ILE A 103 -8.00 -3.03 15.13
N ALA A 104 -7.88 -2.21 14.09
CA ALA A 104 -8.92 -1.27 13.65
C ALA A 104 -9.28 -1.52 12.19
N ARG A 105 -10.57 -1.44 11.86
CA ARG A 105 -11.05 -1.51 10.48
C ARG A 105 -10.84 -0.16 9.78
N CYS A 106 -10.40 -0.19 8.54
CA CYS A 106 -10.27 1.00 7.69
C CYS A 106 -10.43 0.63 6.22
N THR A 107 -10.67 1.62 5.37
CA THR A 107 -10.59 1.46 3.92
C THR A 107 -9.20 1.84 3.45
N LEU A 108 -8.52 0.93 2.75
CA LEU A 108 -7.32 1.25 1.98
C LEU A 108 -7.75 1.61 0.56
N LEU A 109 -7.38 2.80 0.12
CA LEU A 109 -7.61 3.28 -1.25
C LEU A 109 -6.25 3.68 -1.84
N ILE A 110 -5.92 3.17 -3.01
CA ILE A 110 -4.71 3.51 -3.76
C ILE A 110 -5.14 4.10 -5.09
N THR A 111 -4.60 5.27 -5.41
CA THR A 111 -4.87 6.01 -6.63
C THR A 111 -3.61 6.09 -7.50
N ASP A 112 -3.71 6.78 -8.62
CA ASP A 112 -2.57 7.15 -9.47
C ASP A 112 -1.59 8.12 -8.79
N VAL A 113 -1.96 8.75 -7.66
CA VAL A 113 -1.14 9.79 -7.00
C VAL A 113 -0.77 9.41 -5.56
N ALA A 114 -1.69 8.80 -4.81
CA ALA A 114 -1.54 8.61 -3.37
C ALA A 114 -2.18 7.33 -2.83
N LEU A 115 -1.71 6.91 -1.66
CA LEU A 115 -2.34 5.92 -0.80
C LEU A 115 -3.14 6.65 0.29
N TYR A 116 -4.37 6.22 0.52
CA TYR A 116 -5.26 6.74 1.55
C TYR A 116 -5.63 5.65 2.54
N ILE A 117 -5.66 6.04 3.81
CA ILE A 117 -6.33 5.31 4.88
C ILE A 117 -7.57 6.11 5.20
N LEU A 118 -8.73 5.57 4.88
CA LEU A 118 -10.02 6.17 5.17
C LEU A 118 -10.68 5.43 6.33
N ASP A 119 -11.58 6.13 7.01
CA ASP A 119 -12.55 5.52 7.89
C ASP A 119 -13.41 4.49 7.14
N ALA A 120 -13.66 3.33 7.75
CA ALA A 120 -14.31 2.21 7.07
C ALA A 120 -15.79 2.45 6.74
N GLU A 121 -16.44 3.36 7.45
CA GLU A 121 -17.88 3.62 7.31
C GLU A 121 -18.12 4.99 6.65
N SER A 122 -17.49 6.04 7.17
CA SER A 122 -17.70 7.40 6.68
C SER A 122 -16.86 7.76 5.46
N PHE A 123 -15.88 6.93 5.09
CA PHE A 123 -14.84 7.23 4.09
C PHE A 123 -14.07 8.55 4.36
N SER A 124 -14.14 9.08 5.58
CA SER A 124 -13.37 10.26 5.98
C SER A 124 -11.87 9.95 5.96
N THR A 125 -11.08 10.85 5.38
CA THR A 125 -9.62 10.67 5.28
C THR A 125 -8.97 10.70 6.67
N LYS A 126 -8.40 9.57 7.10
CA LYS A 126 -7.58 9.50 8.32
C LYS A 126 -6.10 9.77 8.03
N ARG A 127 -5.62 9.36 6.85
CA ARG A 127 -4.27 9.61 6.37
C ARG A 127 -4.23 9.59 4.85
N ARG A 128 -3.40 10.46 4.27
CA ARG A 128 -2.99 10.44 2.86
C ARG A 128 -1.47 10.37 2.81
N VAL A 129 -0.93 9.51 1.96
CA VAL A 129 0.51 9.33 1.74
C VAL A 129 0.75 9.42 0.25
N SER A 130 1.58 10.37 -0.18
CA SER A 130 1.99 10.45 -1.59
C SER A 130 2.72 9.17 -1.99
N LEU A 131 2.44 8.63 -3.17
CA LEU A 131 3.16 7.46 -3.67
C LEU A 131 4.67 7.72 -3.80
N PHE A 132 5.08 8.98 -4.00
CA PHE A 132 6.50 9.36 -4.01
C PHE A 132 7.18 9.21 -2.65
N SER A 133 6.43 9.36 -1.55
CA SER A 133 6.96 9.29 -0.19
C SER A 133 7.11 7.86 0.32
N ILE A 134 6.54 6.87 -0.37
CA ILE A 134 6.64 5.46 0.02
C ILE A 134 8.01 4.94 -0.43
N GLY A 135 8.86 4.63 0.55
CA GLY A 135 10.21 4.11 0.27
C GLY A 135 10.23 2.60 0.10
N LYS A 136 9.49 1.88 0.97
CA LYS A 136 9.56 0.43 1.04
C LYS A 136 8.26 -0.21 1.51
N VAL A 137 8.01 -1.44 1.08
CA VAL A 137 6.97 -2.32 1.64
C VAL A 137 7.62 -3.55 2.27
N CYS A 138 7.33 -3.81 3.54
CA CYS A 138 7.82 -4.98 4.27
C CYS A 138 6.75 -6.06 4.36
N LEU A 139 7.13 -7.31 4.11
CA LEU A 139 6.27 -8.49 4.16
C LEU A 139 7.02 -9.64 4.84
N SER A 140 6.30 -10.59 5.45
CA SER A 140 6.91 -11.88 5.82
C SER A 140 7.02 -12.82 4.61
N GLU A 141 7.88 -13.83 4.68
CA GLU A 141 7.96 -14.92 3.70
C GLU A 141 6.81 -15.91 3.87
N CYS A 142 6.23 -15.95 5.07
CA CYS A 142 5.14 -16.83 5.44
C CYS A 142 3.80 -16.41 4.78
N SER A 143 2.83 -17.32 4.86
CA SER A 143 1.47 -17.08 4.39
C SER A 143 0.61 -16.31 5.40
N ASP A 144 1.13 -15.25 6.02
CA ASP A 144 0.39 -14.36 6.93
C ASP A 144 -0.43 -13.31 6.15
N ASN A 145 -0.95 -12.24 6.78
CA ASN A 145 -1.68 -11.16 6.09
C ASN A 145 -1.09 -9.77 6.28
N PHE A 146 -0.06 -9.63 7.10
CA PHE A 146 0.52 -8.36 7.47
C PHE A 146 1.50 -7.85 6.42
N PHE A 147 1.54 -6.53 6.30
CA PHE A 147 2.53 -5.80 5.52
C PHE A 147 2.69 -4.39 6.09
N ALA A 148 3.91 -3.87 6.09
CA ALA A 148 4.17 -2.50 6.52
C ALA A 148 4.47 -1.60 5.31
N ILE A 149 3.91 -0.40 5.31
CA ILE A 149 4.27 0.69 4.39
C ILE A 149 5.27 1.57 5.12
N VAL A 150 6.51 1.58 4.63
CA VAL A 150 7.61 2.37 5.20
C VAL A 150 7.71 3.70 4.46
N ILE A 151 7.67 4.79 5.22
CA ILE A 151 7.58 6.16 4.70
C ILE A 151 8.76 6.93 5.30
N PRO A 152 9.94 6.98 4.67
CA PRO A 152 11.18 7.40 5.33
C PRO A 152 11.16 8.77 6.03
N GLN A 153 10.33 9.69 5.52
CA GLN A 153 10.20 11.06 6.03
C GLN A 153 9.04 11.22 7.05
N GLU A 154 8.31 10.15 7.37
CA GLU A 154 7.19 10.13 8.31
C GLU A 154 7.11 8.79 9.08
N TYR A 155 6.08 8.61 9.90
CA TYR A 155 5.83 7.32 10.55
C TYR A 155 5.26 6.28 9.57
N ASP A 156 5.56 5.01 9.82
CA ASP A 156 5.15 3.87 9.01
C ASP A 156 3.71 3.45 9.31
N THR A 157 3.18 2.46 8.60
CA THR A 157 1.90 1.85 8.95
C THR A 157 1.90 0.36 8.69
N LEU A 158 1.48 -0.41 9.70
CA LEU A 158 1.23 -1.84 9.60
C LEU A 158 -0.25 -2.11 9.28
N LEU A 159 -0.46 -2.83 8.19
CA LEU A 159 -1.77 -3.18 7.63
C LEU A 159 -1.88 -4.70 7.48
N ALA A 160 -3.11 -5.20 7.38
CA ALA A 160 -3.39 -6.60 7.10
C ALA A 160 -4.48 -6.75 6.04
N SER A 161 -4.18 -7.50 4.98
CA SER A 161 -5.13 -7.88 3.93
C SER A 161 -4.79 -9.26 3.35
N ALA A 162 -5.82 -10.04 3.03
CA ALA A 162 -5.68 -11.28 2.27
C ALA A 162 -5.20 -11.03 0.83
N ARG A 163 -5.33 -9.80 0.32
CA ARG A 163 -4.94 -9.35 -1.02
C ARG A 163 -3.60 -8.61 -1.02
N LYS A 164 -2.77 -8.75 0.01
CA LYS A 164 -1.50 -8.00 0.13
C LYS A 164 -0.56 -8.12 -1.08
N SER A 165 -0.54 -9.27 -1.79
CA SER A 165 0.25 -9.41 -3.02
C SER A 165 -0.26 -8.50 -4.15
N GLU A 166 -1.57 -8.33 -4.29
CA GLU A 166 -2.17 -7.39 -5.23
C GLU A 166 -1.84 -5.95 -4.84
N ILE A 167 -1.97 -5.61 -3.55
CA ILE A 167 -1.61 -4.29 -3.02
C ILE A 167 -0.15 -3.93 -3.34
N VAL A 168 0.79 -4.85 -3.12
CA VAL A 168 2.21 -4.67 -3.40
C VAL A 168 2.46 -4.49 -4.90
N THR A 169 1.77 -5.26 -5.74
CA THR A 169 1.86 -5.15 -7.21
C THR A 169 1.35 -3.79 -7.67
N VAL A 170 0.17 -3.37 -7.22
CA VAL A 170 -0.44 -2.08 -7.53
C VAL A 170 0.47 -0.94 -7.10
N LEU A 171 1.03 -0.98 -5.90
CA LEU A 171 1.96 0.05 -5.43
C LEU A 171 3.23 0.10 -6.29
N THR A 172 3.81 -1.05 -6.62
CA THR A 172 5.02 -1.12 -7.45
C THR A 172 4.77 -0.54 -8.84
N ASP A 173 3.65 -0.89 -9.47
CA ASP A 173 3.31 -0.42 -10.81
C ASP A 173 2.93 1.05 -10.83
N ALA A 174 2.15 1.52 -9.85
CA ALA A 174 1.80 2.93 -9.71
C ALA A 174 3.05 3.80 -9.50
N ARG A 175 3.97 3.34 -8.64
CA ARG A 175 5.21 4.06 -8.31
C ARG A 175 6.19 4.10 -9.50
N LYS A 176 6.17 3.09 -10.38
CA LYS A 176 6.86 3.14 -11.69
C LYS A 176 6.21 4.14 -12.64
N LYS A 177 4.87 4.13 -12.75
CA LYS A 177 4.11 5.00 -13.68
C LYS A 177 4.25 6.48 -13.38
N ILE A 178 4.31 6.87 -12.10
CA ILE A 178 4.51 8.28 -11.70
C ILE A 178 5.95 8.77 -11.95
N GLY A 179 6.85 7.93 -12.47
CA GLY A 179 8.20 8.34 -12.88
C GLY A 179 9.15 8.63 -11.73
N ASN A 180 8.90 8.09 -10.54
CA ASN A 180 9.82 8.24 -9.42
C ASN A 180 11.10 7.42 -9.74
N PRO A 181 12.32 8.02 -9.67
CA PRO A 181 13.54 7.47 -10.25
C PRO A 181 13.99 6.13 -9.69
N GLU A 182 13.83 5.91 -8.38
CA GLU A 182 14.20 4.63 -7.77
C GLU A 182 13.10 3.57 -8.02
N PRO A 183 13.26 2.27 -7.80
CA PRO A 183 12.11 1.37 -7.71
C PRO A 183 11.49 1.43 -6.31
N LEU A 184 10.22 1.04 -6.17
CA LEU A 184 9.66 0.76 -4.83
C LEU A 184 10.37 -0.49 -4.27
N GLU A 185 11.02 -0.37 -3.12
CA GLU A 185 11.65 -1.52 -2.47
C GLU A 185 10.59 -2.44 -1.86
N VAL A 186 10.70 -3.75 -2.11
CA VAL A 186 9.84 -4.77 -1.49
C VAL A 186 10.75 -5.74 -0.75
N SER A 187 10.68 -5.71 0.59
CA SER A 187 11.52 -6.56 1.43
C SER A 187 10.70 -7.71 2.03
N PHE A 188 11.22 -8.93 1.91
CA PHE A 188 10.69 -10.11 2.57
C PHE A 188 11.59 -10.48 3.75
N SER A 189 11.01 -10.54 4.94
CA SER A 189 11.69 -11.03 6.13
C SER A 189 10.66 -11.50 7.15
N ASN A 190 10.94 -12.63 7.79
CA ASN A 190 10.13 -13.12 8.91
C ASN A 190 10.30 -12.25 10.17
N HIS A 191 11.25 -11.32 10.16
CA HIS A 191 11.49 -10.32 11.19
C HIS A 191 11.65 -8.95 10.53
N PHE A 192 10.70 -8.05 10.71
CA PHE A 192 10.83 -6.68 10.21
C PHE A 192 10.30 -5.66 11.22
N GLU A 193 10.93 -4.51 11.24
CA GLU A 193 10.56 -3.39 12.10
C GLU A 193 9.77 -2.35 11.31
N TYR A 194 8.90 -1.62 12.01
CA TYR A 194 8.26 -0.42 11.49
C TYR A 194 8.18 0.66 12.58
N TYR A 195 8.31 1.92 12.17
CA TYR A 195 8.31 3.07 13.04
C TYR A 195 6.88 3.55 13.25
N ILE A 196 6.36 3.45 14.47
CA ILE A 196 5.02 3.93 14.80
C ILE A 196 5.02 5.47 14.92
N ASP A 197 6.14 6.02 15.40
CA ASP A 197 6.45 7.45 15.46
C ASP A 197 7.99 7.61 15.62
N SER A 198 8.47 8.79 16.03
CA SER A 198 9.90 9.07 16.19
C SER A 198 10.58 8.31 17.33
N GLU A 199 9.80 7.80 18.28
CA GLU A 199 10.28 7.19 19.52
C GLU A 199 9.95 5.71 19.60
N HIS A 200 8.84 5.28 18.98
CA HIS A 200 8.30 3.94 19.14
C HIS A 200 8.54 3.11 17.88
N ILE A 201 9.27 2.01 18.04
CA ILE A 201 9.48 1.00 17.00
C ILE A 201 8.75 -0.27 17.42
N ARG A 202 8.12 -0.95 16.46
CA ARG A 202 7.55 -2.27 16.68
C ARG A 202 8.10 -3.26 15.68
N GLU A 203 8.51 -4.39 16.20
CA GLU A 203 8.96 -5.55 15.43
C GLU A 203 7.77 -6.49 15.17
N VAL A 204 7.66 -6.93 13.93
CA VAL A 204 6.77 -7.99 13.49
C VAL A 204 7.61 -9.25 13.29
N ILE A 205 7.29 -10.29 14.05
CA ILE A 205 7.96 -11.59 13.96
C ILE A 205 6.93 -12.62 13.51
N THR A 206 7.27 -13.37 12.47
CA THR A 206 6.40 -14.37 11.85
C THR A 206 7.10 -15.71 11.80
N GLU A 207 6.42 -16.75 12.27
CA GLU A 207 6.96 -18.11 12.35
C GLU A 207 5.98 -19.10 11.73
N GLN A 208 6.48 -19.99 10.89
CA GLN A 208 5.71 -21.15 10.43
C GLN A 208 5.60 -22.14 11.59
N ILE A 209 4.38 -22.51 11.95
CA ILE A 209 4.08 -23.50 12.99
C ILE A 209 3.25 -24.64 12.41
N GLU A 210 3.12 -25.73 13.17
CA GLU A 210 2.21 -26.80 12.82
C GLU A 210 0.78 -26.25 12.67
N GLY A 211 0.17 -26.47 11.50
CA GLY A 211 -1.19 -26.01 11.21
C GLY A 211 -1.34 -24.55 10.80
N GLY A 212 -0.28 -23.75 10.70
CA GLY A 212 -0.42 -22.37 10.21
C GLY A 212 0.78 -21.45 10.44
N VAL A 213 0.49 -20.16 10.57
CA VAL A 213 1.50 -19.11 10.76
C VAL A 213 1.18 -18.36 12.04
N LYS A 214 2.18 -18.21 12.91
CA LYS A 214 2.10 -17.40 14.12
C LYS A 214 2.76 -16.05 13.84
N THR A 215 2.06 -14.97 14.13
CA THR A 215 2.62 -13.61 14.07
C THR A 215 2.54 -12.96 15.44
N ARG A 216 3.64 -12.36 15.89
CA ARG A 216 3.76 -11.66 17.18
C ARG A 216 4.32 -10.26 16.96
N PHE A 217 3.91 -9.34 17.83
CA PHE A 217 4.33 -7.94 17.82
C PHE A 217 5.12 -7.64 19.08
N VAL A 218 6.28 -6.99 18.94
CA VAL A 218 7.16 -6.65 20.05
C VAL A 218 7.50 -5.17 19.97
N ASP A 219 7.15 -4.40 21.00
CA ASP A 219 7.59 -3.01 21.12
C ASP A 219 9.07 -3.00 21.55
N ARG A 220 9.89 -2.16 20.88
CA ARG A 220 11.33 -2.03 21.11
C ARG A 220 11.72 -0.68 21.68
#